data_AF-A0A354U9G8-F1
#
_entry.id   AF-A0A354U9G8-F1
#
_cell.length_a   1.000
_cell.length_b   1.000
_cell.length_c   1.000
_cell.angle_alpha   90.00
_cell.angle_beta   90.00
_cell.angle_gamma   90.00
#
_symmetry.space_group_name_H-M   'P 1'
#
loop_
_entity.id
_entity.type
_entity.pdbx_description
1 polymer ?
#
loop_
_entity_poly.entity_id
_entity_poly.type
_entity_poly.pdbx_seq_one_letter_code
_entity_poly.pdbx_strand_id
1 'polypeptide(L)'
;MDFLRKMEERSGFRLGKKVLIFEQQPCNLGNFVFESPSAREAFIRRAESPYVQGLKDADFRNWRGSSDTRPAKLVSDPNTTYHYPRAKWKIGNGGMVAGNVIRKPSFGAFKTIVDCGFNLMFSALMEYKCERAYLLFCQLDVTSRYGTDPVATRLVDNMLSELAKPFLPVSEQTVMYYGDAEGEALLKQFGLEYRKGENPAGFREQGAVIIGRNPVAARDREAFRRNLAEYLSGNPYCQGTVICLPGAPLELMPVPLKWEKKRAFRLEIPSGDPMFDGMTEADFYFRTVREWNTVSSPDKLVATSPAVFARYDFQAGGAIIVLGAAPDQLEEGFWNREKMTRAWSSLFANLNLPFKKELTFFNHLRLRHNTVIPKLDGIELADGSLKLDWKNDGKLTDADGFKPYKLGTCWEKQGFTQRNPHYQYPANAPANLKKPYDGWAWIRVKVTVPADWKKRKIRLIGGPVDDEDTTYFNGVKIGETNSRNSKNPYSAIREYAVPSELIRFGGENTVTIHVFDRWGDGGVTGPLRLVTEDQQDRVEATPYIEKLNFYDVDAFHNW
;
A
#
# COMPACT_ATOMS: atom_id res chain seq x y z
N MET A 1 -4.82 4.89 19.94
CA MET A 1 -5.29 4.57 18.57
C MET A 1 -6.78 4.85 18.38
N ASP A 2 -7.68 4.45 19.29
CA ASP A 2 -9.14 4.69 19.14
C ASP A 2 -9.55 6.14 18.89
N PHE A 3 -8.89 7.09 19.55
CA PHE A 3 -9.14 8.51 19.32
C PHE A 3 -8.85 8.94 17.87
N LEU A 4 -7.67 8.57 17.35
CA LEU A 4 -7.27 8.90 15.98
C LEU A 4 -8.15 8.19 14.94
N ARG A 5 -8.55 6.94 15.20
CA ARG A 5 -9.53 6.20 14.39
C ARG A 5 -10.87 6.92 14.27
N LYS A 6 -11.49 7.23 15.42
CA LYS A 6 -12.75 7.98 15.47
C LYS A 6 -12.65 9.36 14.82
N MET A 7 -11.48 10.00 14.92
CA MET A 7 -11.22 11.27 14.25
C MET A 7 -11.12 11.10 12.73
N GLU A 8 -10.51 10.03 12.22
CA GLU A 8 -10.47 9.72 10.78
C GLU A 8 -11.85 9.35 10.24
N GLU A 9 -12.63 8.55 10.96
CA GLU A 9 -14.01 8.16 10.60
C GLU A 9 -14.93 9.37 10.42
N ARG A 10 -14.77 10.38 11.28
CA ARG A 10 -15.57 11.62 11.25
C ARG A 10 -15.02 12.66 10.28
N SER A 11 -14.04 12.30 9.44
CA SER A 11 -13.30 13.23 8.57
C SER A 11 -12.62 14.38 9.34
N GLY A 12 -12.36 14.21 10.63
CA GLY A 12 -11.82 15.24 11.53
C GLY A 12 -10.47 15.81 11.09
N PHE A 13 -9.62 15.01 10.44
CA PHE A 13 -8.38 15.50 9.81
C PHE A 13 -8.66 16.36 8.58
N ARG A 14 -9.61 15.94 7.73
CA ARG A 14 -10.08 16.72 6.56
C ARG A 14 -10.90 17.96 6.96
N LEU A 15 -11.18 18.15 8.25
CA LEU A 15 -11.80 19.35 8.81
C LEU A 15 -10.77 20.39 9.32
N GLY A 16 -9.46 20.21 9.05
CA GLY A 16 -8.45 21.25 9.35
C GLY A 16 -7.70 21.06 10.66
N LYS A 17 -7.82 19.91 11.31
CA LYS A 17 -7.10 19.62 12.56
C LYS A 17 -5.64 19.27 12.25
N LYS A 18 -4.72 19.87 13.01
CA LYS A 18 -3.31 19.53 13.00
C LYS A 18 -3.01 18.47 14.06
N VAL A 19 -2.24 17.45 13.70
CA VAL A 19 -1.87 16.37 14.61
C VAL A 19 -0.36 16.19 14.61
N LEU A 20 0.23 16.32 15.80
CA LEU A 20 1.61 15.95 16.08
C LEU A 20 1.63 14.58 16.72
N ILE A 21 2.44 13.69 16.16
CA ILE A 21 2.70 12.37 16.73
C ILE A 21 4.19 12.28 16.99
N PHE A 22 4.55 12.18 18.26
CA PHE A 22 5.92 11.96 18.73
C PHE A 22 6.37 10.51 18.52
N GLU A 23 7.62 10.25 18.83
CA GLU A 23 8.28 8.97 18.60
C GLU A 23 7.51 7.83 19.23
N GLN A 24 7.39 6.73 18.48
CA GLN A 24 6.66 5.56 18.93
C GLN A 24 7.64 4.41 19.16
N GLN A 25 7.29 3.53 20.09
CA GLN A 25 7.85 2.17 20.14
C GLN A 25 7.43 1.42 18.86
N PRO A 26 8.06 0.26 18.54
CA PRO A 26 7.59 -0.58 17.44
C PRO A 26 6.07 -0.83 17.55
N CYS A 27 5.32 -0.27 16.61
CA CYS A 27 3.86 -0.27 16.65
C CYS A 27 3.29 -0.17 15.25
N ASN A 28 1.98 -0.41 15.15
CA ASN A 28 1.22 -0.28 13.92
C ASN A 28 0.53 1.07 13.84
N LEU A 29 1.30 2.14 13.66
CA LEU A 29 0.75 3.48 13.49
C LEU A 29 0.58 3.80 12.01
N GLY A 30 -0.59 4.29 11.59
CA GLY A 30 -0.72 5.01 10.32
C GLY A 30 -0.58 4.16 9.05
N ASN A 31 -0.74 2.84 9.10
CA ASN A 31 -0.38 1.92 8.00
C ASN A 31 1.08 2.09 7.52
N PHE A 32 1.96 2.60 8.39
CA PHE A 32 3.36 2.77 8.08
C PHE A 32 4.17 1.50 8.36
N VAL A 33 5.27 1.37 7.64
CA VAL A 33 6.29 0.37 7.94
C VAL A 33 7.27 0.99 8.92
N PHE A 34 7.26 0.49 10.15
CA PHE A 34 8.20 0.89 11.20
C PHE A 34 9.44 0.01 11.14
N GLU A 35 10.59 0.63 11.36
CA GLU A 35 11.87 -0.07 11.48
C GLU A 35 12.62 0.47 12.69
N SER A 36 13.51 -0.32 13.26
CA SER A 36 14.24 0.05 14.49
C SER A 36 15.76 0.16 14.30
N PRO A 37 16.26 0.95 13.33
CA PRO A 37 17.69 1.03 13.03
C PRO A 37 18.51 1.62 14.18
N SER A 38 17.86 2.26 15.18
CA SER A 38 18.55 2.85 16.32
C SER A 38 19.60 3.87 15.87
N ALA A 39 19.18 4.74 14.97
CA ALA A 39 20.03 5.68 14.27
C ALA A 39 20.69 6.64 15.27
N ARG A 40 22.02 6.76 15.19
CA ARG A 40 22.81 7.78 15.90
C ARG A 40 23.08 9.01 15.05
N GLU A 41 22.75 8.92 13.76
CA GLU A 41 22.93 9.96 12.77
C GLU A 41 21.64 10.06 11.96
N ALA A 42 21.18 11.28 11.75
CA ALA A 42 20.09 11.63 10.87
C ALA A 42 20.46 12.91 10.12
N PHE A 43 19.74 13.21 9.04
CA PHE A 43 20.15 14.23 8.09
C PHE A 43 18.95 15.04 7.63
N ILE A 44 19.13 16.35 7.54
CA ILE A 44 18.13 17.30 7.05
C ILE A 44 18.04 17.17 5.53
N ARG A 45 16.79 17.10 5.05
CA ARG A 45 16.46 17.05 3.61
C ARG A 45 15.65 18.24 3.14
N ARG A 46 15.19 19.03 4.10
CA ARG A 46 14.43 20.26 3.89
C ARG A 46 14.90 21.31 4.89
N ALA A 47 16.00 21.98 4.55
CA ALA A 47 16.59 23.00 5.43
C ALA A 47 15.70 24.24 5.56
N GLU A 48 14.81 24.47 4.59
CA GLU A 48 13.77 25.48 4.58
C GLU A 48 12.62 25.20 5.55
N SER A 49 12.53 23.96 6.06
CA SER A 49 11.43 23.55 6.93
C SER A 49 11.48 24.29 8.28
N PRO A 50 10.35 24.88 8.74
CA PRO A 50 10.32 25.63 10.00
C PRO A 50 10.67 24.76 11.22
N TYR A 51 10.48 23.45 11.13
CA TYR A 51 10.76 22.53 12.24
C TYR A 51 12.24 22.42 12.59
N VAL A 52 13.12 22.59 11.60
CA VAL A 52 14.58 22.49 11.78
C VAL A 52 15.24 23.87 11.82
N GLN A 53 14.46 24.94 11.95
CA GLN A 53 14.99 26.30 11.95
C GLN A 53 16.02 26.51 13.06
N GLY A 54 17.23 26.92 12.65
CA GLY A 54 18.37 27.13 13.55
C GLY A 54 19.18 25.86 13.84
N LEU A 55 18.89 24.75 13.17
CA LEU A 55 19.62 23.49 13.28
C LEU A 55 20.32 23.15 11.96
N LYS A 56 21.37 22.35 12.03
CA LYS A 56 22.17 21.84 10.89
C LYS A 56 22.39 20.34 11.04
N ASP A 57 22.80 19.66 9.97
CA ASP A 57 23.08 18.21 9.97
C ASP A 57 24.00 17.77 11.12
N ALA A 58 24.99 18.61 11.48
CA ALA A 58 25.91 18.30 12.58
C ALA A 58 25.22 18.15 13.94
N ASP A 59 24.03 18.75 14.12
CA ASP A 59 23.24 18.68 15.35
C ASP A 59 22.43 17.37 15.45
N PHE A 60 22.26 16.63 14.36
CA PHE A 60 21.50 15.38 14.30
C PHE A 60 22.41 14.14 14.44
N ARG A 61 23.35 14.21 15.39
CA ARG A 61 24.33 13.14 15.59
C ARG A 61 24.72 12.98 17.06
N ASN A 62 24.75 11.73 17.52
CA ASN A 62 25.28 11.33 18.83
C ASN A 62 24.72 12.18 19.99
N TRP A 63 23.39 12.33 20.06
CA TRP A 63 22.71 13.10 21.11
C TRP A 63 23.05 12.58 22.52
N ARG A 64 23.05 13.48 23.50
CA ARG A 64 23.53 13.14 24.86
C ARG A 64 22.58 12.16 25.55
N GLY A 65 23.17 11.16 26.21
CA GLY A 65 22.44 10.23 27.06
C GLY A 65 21.83 9.05 26.32
N SER A 66 21.00 8.30 27.06
CA SER A 66 20.26 7.14 26.57
C SER A 66 18.89 7.55 26.01
N SER A 67 18.26 6.65 25.29
CA SER A 67 16.90 6.80 24.79
C SER A 67 15.97 5.80 25.48
N ASP A 68 14.76 6.19 25.83
CA ASP A 68 13.74 5.29 26.36
C ASP A 68 12.94 4.57 25.26
N THR A 69 13.16 4.92 23.99
CA THR A 69 12.51 4.26 22.84
C THR A 69 13.08 2.87 22.52
N ARG A 70 14.18 2.47 23.17
CA ARG A 70 14.80 1.15 23.03
C ARG A 70 15.42 0.69 24.35
N PRO A 71 15.46 -0.63 24.63
CA PRO A 71 16.17 -1.17 25.78
C PRO A 71 17.64 -0.73 25.81
N ALA A 72 18.14 -0.42 27.02
CA ALA A 72 19.52 0.01 27.24
C ALA A 72 20.56 -1.01 26.77
N LYS A 73 20.23 -2.31 26.87
CA LYS A 73 21.04 -3.42 26.36
C LYS A 73 20.15 -4.39 25.61
N LEU A 74 20.53 -4.70 24.37
CA LEU A 74 19.90 -5.77 23.59
C LEU A 74 20.79 -7.01 23.71
N VAL A 75 20.28 -8.10 24.30
CA VAL A 75 20.99 -9.38 24.41
C VAL A 75 20.29 -10.36 23.48
N SER A 76 21.07 -11.04 22.63
CA SER A 76 20.51 -12.07 21.75
C SER A 76 20.03 -13.26 22.56
N ASP A 77 18.83 -13.76 22.28
CA ASP A 77 18.30 -14.97 22.91
C ASP A 77 19.03 -16.21 22.36
N PRO A 78 19.78 -16.95 23.19
CA PRO A 78 20.56 -18.12 22.76
C PRO A 78 19.69 -19.29 22.30
N ASN A 79 18.39 -19.32 22.61
CA ASN A 79 17.47 -20.40 22.24
C ASN A 79 16.77 -20.18 20.89
N THR A 80 17.05 -19.07 20.20
CA THR A 80 16.46 -18.80 18.89
C THR A 80 17.26 -19.51 17.79
N THR A 81 16.57 -20.26 16.92
CA THR A 81 17.16 -21.05 15.80
C THR A 81 17.66 -20.19 14.63
N TYR A 82 17.86 -18.89 14.82
CA TYR A 82 18.41 -18.05 13.76
C TYR A 82 19.87 -18.44 13.52
N HIS A 83 20.28 -18.52 12.25
CA HIS A 83 21.68 -18.75 11.86
C HIS A 83 22.67 -17.71 12.44
N TYR A 84 22.19 -16.64 13.10
CA TYR A 84 23.00 -15.59 13.72
C TYR A 84 22.30 -14.91 14.92
N PRO A 85 23.05 -14.32 15.88
CA PRO A 85 22.49 -13.47 16.93
C PRO A 85 21.79 -12.24 16.32
N ARG A 86 20.55 -11.92 16.75
CA ARG A 86 19.78 -10.76 16.26
C ARG A 86 20.50 -9.42 16.47
N ALA A 87 21.38 -9.32 17.46
CA ALA A 87 22.00 -8.05 17.87
C ALA A 87 23.48 -7.93 17.46
N LYS A 88 23.86 -8.26 16.22
CA LYS A 88 25.28 -8.25 15.78
C LYS A 88 26.00 -6.90 15.96
N TRP A 89 25.27 -5.78 15.87
CA TRP A 89 25.87 -4.44 15.73
C TRP A 89 25.40 -3.44 16.81
N LYS A 90 24.57 -3.88 17.76
CA LYS A 90 23.94 -3.00 18.75
C LYS A 90 23.86 -3.65 20.13
N ILE A 91 24.58 -3.08 21.09
CA ILE A 91 24.53 -3.46 22.52
C ILE A 91 24.04 -2.30 23.41
N GLY A 92 23.87 -1.08 22.87
CA GLY A 92 23.50 0.12 23.64
C GLY A 92 22.52 1.06 22.94
N ASN A 93 21.81 1.89 23.72
CA ASN A 93 20.90 2.94 23.23
C ASN A 93 21.46 4.38 23.37
N GLY A 94 22.69 4.53 23.86
CA GLY A 94 23.35 5.83 23.99
C GLY A 94 23.70 6.45 22.64
N GLY A 95 23.62 7.78 22.56
CA GLY A 95 23.95 8.52 21.33
C GLY A 95 22.88 8.46 20.24
N MET A 96 21.75 7.80 20.50
CA MET A 96 20.69 7.66 19.51
C MET A 96 19.98 9.00 19.26
N VAL A 97 19.64 9.23 18.00
CA VAL A 97 18.82 10.34 17.53
C VAL A 97 17.40 9.86 17.23
N ALA A 98 17.24 8.62 16.75
CA ALA A 98 15.93 8.00 16.52
C ALA A 98 15.99 6.48 16.74
N GLY A 99 15.18 5.95 17.67
CA GLY A 99 15.12 4.51 17.95
C GLY A 99 14.33 3.71 16.94
N ASN A 100 13.12 4.17 16.65
CA ASN A 100 12.22 3.60 15.67
C ASN A 100 11.90 4.68 14.66
N VAL A 101 11.71 4.31 13.39
CA VAL A 101 11.53 5.26 12.29
C VAL A 101 10.55 4.71 11.28
N ILE A 102 10.00 5.59 10.45
CA ILE A 102 9.04 5.24 9.42
C ILE A 102 9.78 5.07 8.09
N ARG A 103 9.61 3.93 7.40
CA ARG A 103 10.06 3.81 6.01
C ARG A 103 9.36 4.85 5.15
N LYS A 104 10.13 5.63 4.39
CA LYS A 104 9.60 6.70 3.54
C LYS A 104 8.49 6.14 2.63
N PRO A 105 7.25 6.67 2.69
CA PRO A 105 6.17 6.33 1.78
C PRO A 105 6.60 6.37 0.31
N SER A 106 6.06 5.45 -0.49
CA SER A 106 6.21 5.45 -1.94
C SER A 106 5.22 6.39 -2.62
N PHE A 107 4.02 6.56 -2.05
CA PHE A 107 2.92 7.35 -2.59
C PHE A 107 2.39 8.36 -1.58
N GLY A 108 1.84 9.45 -2.10
CA GLY A 108 1.15 10.49 -1.33
C GLY A 108 1.98 11.75 -1.14
N ALA A 109 1.32 12.80 -0.65
CA ALA A 109 1.90 14.12 -0.40
C ALA A 109 2.76 14.18 0.87
N PHE A 110 3.68 13.23 1.02
CA PHE A 110 4.61 13.19 2.14
C PHE A 110 5.85 14.04 1.84
N LYS A 111 6.24 14.85 2.82
CA LYS A 111 7.48 15.63 2.77
C LYS A 111 8.39 15.14 3.90
N THR A 112 9.42 14.39 3.52
CA THR A 112 10.48 13.98 4.44
C THR A 112 11.35 15.19 4.76
N ILE A 113 11.46 15.53 6.05
CA ILE A 113 12.24 16.67 6.55
C ILE A 113 13.59 16.20 7.09
N VAL A 114 13.58 15.10 7.84
CA VAL A 114 14.79 14.43 8.34
C VAL A 114 14.71 12.94 8.00
N ASP A 115 15.80 12.40 7.45
CA ASP A 115 15.95 10.97 7.17
C ASP A 115 17.19 10.35 7.82
N CYS A 116 17.23 9.03 7.85
CA CYS A 116 18.32 8.29 8.48
C CYS A 116 18.37 6.82 8.02
N GLY A 117 19.37 6.11 8.57
CA GLY A 117 19.52 4.67 8.45
C GLY A 117 19.99 4.21 7.08
N PHE A 118 19.92 2.89 6.86
CA PHE A 118 20.47 2.27 5.67
C PHE A 118 19.81 2.78 4.38
N ASN A 119 20.65 3.17 3.41
CA ASN A 119 20.22 3.71 2.12
C ASN A 119 19.28 4.95 2.26
N LEU A 120 19.35 5.65 3.41
CA LEU A 120 18.51 6.81 3.76
C LEU A 120 17.02 6.56 3.52
N MET A 121 16.54 5.31 3.69
CA MET A 121 15.17 4.93 3.33
C MET A 121 14.12 5.26 4.39
N PHE A 122 14.54 5.75 5.55
CA PHE A 122 13.66 5.98 6.68
C PHE A 122 13.57 7.45 7.03
N SER A 123 12.37 7.93 7.29
CA SER A 123 12.14 9.27 7.81
C SER A 123 12.07 9.24 9.34
N ALA A 124 12.87 10.11 9.96
CA ALA A 124 12.82 10.42 11.38
C ALA A 124 11.93 11.65 11.67
N LEU A 125 11.69 12.51 10.67
CA LEU A 125 10.72 13.60 10.74
C LEU A 125 10.05 13.78 9.37
N MET A 126 8.73 13.61 9.33
CA MET A 126 7.93 13.66 8.10
C MET A 126 6.63 14.41 8.33
N GLU A 127 6.25 15.26 7.39
CA GLU A 127 4.91 15.83 7.34
C GLU A 127 4.08 15.23 6.20
N TYR A 128 2.77 15.19 6.41
CA TYR A 128 1.76 14.91 5.40
C TYR A 128 0.75 16.04 5.39
N LYS A 129 0.63 16.71 4.24
CA LYS A 129 -0.33 17.78 3.99
C LYS A 129 -1.15 17.43 2.75
N CYS A 130 -2.45 17.29 2.92
CA CYS A 130 -3.37 17.04 1.82
C CYS A 130 -4.71 17.70 2.15
N GLU A 131 -5.18 18.58 1.27
CA GLU A 131 -6.34 19.44 1.50
C GLU A 131 -6.26 20.18 2.85
N ARG A 132 -7.04 19.72 3.84
CA ARG A 132 -7.11 20.28 5.20
C ARG A 132 -6.44 19.38 6.24
N ALA A 133 -5.99 18.20 5.85
CA ALA A 133 -5.29 17.28 6.74
C ALA A 133 -3.83 17.71 6.94
N TYR A 134 -3.41 17.78 8.20
CA TYR A 134 -2.04 18.12 8.57
C TYR A 134 -1.56 17.14 9.64
N LEU A 135 -0.64 16.26 9.25
CA LEU A 135 -0.02 15.29 10.15
C LEU A 135 1.49 15.55 10.20
N LEU A 136 2.05 15.66 11.39
CA LEU A 136 3.49 15.69 11.62
C LEU A 136 3.89 14.46 12.43
N PHE A 137 4.76 13.63 11.85
CA PHE A 137 5.31 12.45 12.49
C PHE A 137 6.76 12.75 12.87
N CYS A 138 7.02 12.88 14.16
CA CYS A 138 8.36 12.94 14.73
C CYS A 138 8.69 11.54 15.27
N GLN A 139 9.80 10.98 14.83
CA GLN A 139 10.37 9.72 15.30
C GLN A 139 11.80 9.93 15.84
N LEU A 140 12.20 11.19 15.99
CA LEU A 140 13.40 11.58 16.73
C LEU A 140 13.11 11.40 18.23
N ASP A 141 14.09 10.92 19.00
CA ASP A 141 13.94 10.63 20.42
C ASP A 141 13.94 11.94 21.25
N VAL A 142 12.86 12.72 21.16
CA VAL A 142 12.76 14.08 21.70
C VAL A 142 11.98 14.16 23.02
N THR A 143 11.00 13.29 23.27
CA THR A 143 10.08 13.40 24.42
C THR A 143 10.79 13.22 25.75
N SER A 144 11.64 12.19 25.88
CA SER A 144 12.46 11.97 27.08
C SER A 144 13.61 12.95 27.23
N ARG A 145 13.85 13.80 26.22
CA ARG A 145 14.97 14.74 26.15
C ARG A 145 14.57 16.21 26.10
N TYR A 146 13.27 16.49 26.06
CA TYR A 146 12.77 17.85 26.10
C TYR A 146 13.20 18.54 27.40
N GLY A 147 13.76 19.73 27.29
CA GLY A 147 14.31 20.50 28.41
C GLY A 147 15.69 20.06 28.91
N THR A 148 16.27 18.97 28.37
CA THR A 148 17.59 18.47 28.79
C THR A 148 18.61 18.43 27.65
N ASP A 149 18.19 18.03 26.44
CA ASP A 149 19.00 18.12 25.22
C ASP A 149 18.61 19.38 24.41
N PRO A 150 19.58 20.23 24.02
CA PRO A 150 19.27 21.49 23.34
C PRO A 150 18.66 21.29 21.95
N VAL A 151 19.04 20.24 21.23
CA VAL A 151 18.52 19.97 19.88
C VAL A 151 17.09 19.43 19.98
N ALA A 152 16.85 18.47 20.87
CA ALA A 152 15.51 17.96 21.13
C ALA A 152 14.56 19.07 21.59
N THR A 153 15.01 19.94 22.50
CA THR A 153 14.22 21.08 22.99
C THR A 153 13.86 22.03 21.86
N ARG A 154 14.85 22.44 21.06
CA ARG A 154 14.64 23.34 19.91
C ARG A 154 13.68 22.76 18.88
N LEU A 155 13.78 21.47 18.59
CA LEU A 155 12.87 20.76 17.68
C LEU A 155 11.43 20.82 18.17
N VAL A 156 11.19 20.46 19.42
CA VAL A 156 9.84 20.47 20.00
C VAL A 156 9.27 21.88 20.03
N ASP A 157 10.06 22.88 20.43
CA ASP A 157 9.62 24.28 20.44
C ASP A 157 9.23 24.76 19.03
N ASN A 158 10.05 24.46 18.02
CA ASN A 158 9.75 24.78 16.62
C ASN A 158 8.45 24.09 16.16
N MET A 159 8.26 22.81 16.48
CA MET A 159 7.05 22.05 16.13
C MET A 159 5.80 22.64 16.78
N LEU A 160 5.83 22.90 18.08
CA LEU A 160 4.70 23.47 18.81
C LEU A 160 4.36 24.88 18.32
N SER A 161 5.38 25.71 18.07
CA SER A 161 5.22 27.06 17.52
C SER A 161 4.57 27.04 16.15
N GLU A 162 5.02 26.17 15.24
CA GLU A 162 4.47 26.05 13.89
C GLU A 162 3.04 25.48 13.90
N LEU A 163 2.77 24.51 14.76
CA LEU A 163 1.44 23.91 14.87
C LEU A 163 0.43 24.85 15.53
N ALA A 164 0.86 25.76 16.42
CA ALA A 164 -0.01 26.77 17.02
C ALA A 164 -0.52 27.84 16.04
N LYS A 165 0.18 28.07 14.92
CA LYS A 165 -0.25 29.05 13.90
C LYS A 165 -1.56 28.61 13.24
N PRO A 166 -2.53 29.50 12.98
CA PRO A 166 -3.70 29.16 12.16
C PRO A 166 -3.27 28.59 10.80
N PHE A 167 -3.84 27.45 10.41
CA PHE A 167 -3.54 26.87 9.09
C PHE A 167 -4.41 27.51 8.02
N LEU A 168 -3.76 28.06 7.00
CA LEU A 168 -4.42 28.40 5.73
C LEU A 168 -4.13 27.26 4.76
N PRO A 169 -5.16 26.52 4.28
CA PRO A 169 -4.95 25.50 3.28
C PRO A 169 -4.41 26.15 2.00
N VAL A 170 -3.31 25.62 1.49
CA VAL A 170 -2.79 26.00 0.18
C VAL A 170 -3.62 25.28 -0.86
N SER A 171 -4.24 26.03 -1.79
CA SER A 171 -4.99 25.44 -2.89
C SER A 171 -4.05 24.57 -3.74
N GLU A 172 -4.49 23.35 -4.03
CA GLU A 172 -3.79 22.45 -4.94
C GLU A 172 -3.77 23.03 -6.36
N GLN A 173 -2.75 22.69 -7.14
CA GLN A 173 -2.76 23.05 -8.56
C GLN A 173 -3.85 22.30 -9.30
N THR A 174 -4.45 22.92 -10.30
CA THR A 174 -5.28 22.18 -11.27
C THR A 174 -4.37 21.56 -12.33
N VAL A 175 -4.62 20.29 -12.65
CA VAL A 175 -3.77 19.51 -13.56
C VAL A 175 -4.58 19.04 -14.76
N MET A 176 -4.00 19.18 -15.95
CA MET A 176 -4.53 18.58 -17.17
C MET A 176 -3.54 17.58 -17.76
N TYR A 177 -4.03 16.43 -18.22
CA TYR A 177 -3.24 15.37 -18.83
C TYR A 177 -3.55 15.23 -20.32
N TYR A 178 -2.51 15.27 -21.14
CA TYR A 178 -2.55 14.94 -22.56
C TYR A 178 -1.62 13.75 -22.82
N GLY A 179 -2.16 12.59 -23.16
CA GLY A 179 -1.35 11.43 -23.46
C GLY A 179 -2.13 10.14 -23.60
N ASP A 180 -1.42 9.02 -23.61
CA ASP A 180 -1.95 7.69 -23.80
C ASP A 180 -2.44 7.02 -22.50
N ALA A 181 -3.04 5.84 -22.64
CA ALA A 181 -3.56 5.09 -21.51
C ALA A 181 -2.46 4.58 -20.56
N GLU A 182 -1.24 4.33 -21.05
CA GLU A 182 -0.10 3.90 -20.25
C GLU A 182 0.34 5.01 -19.28
N GLY A 183 0.55 6.23 -19.78
CA GLY A 183 0.89 7.37 -18.92
C GLY A 183 -0.23 7.70 -17.93
N GLU A 184 -1.49 7.61 -18.35
CA GLU A 184 -2.64 7.75 -17.44
C GLU A 184 -2.65 6.68 -16.33
N ALA A 185 -2.36 5.42 -16.65
CA ALA A 185 -2.32 4.35 -15.65
C ALA A 185 -1.24 4.61 -14.58
N LEU A 186 -0.09 5.16 -14.98
CA LEU A 186 0.94 5.60 -14.04
C LEU A 186 0.42 6.71 -13.12
N LEU A 187 -0.17 7.78 -13.65
CA LEU A 187 -0.70 8.88 -12.84
C LEU A 187 -1.78 8.42 -11.86
N LYS A 188 -2.65 7.50 -12.28
CA LYS A 188 -3.66 6.86 -11.41
C LYS A 188 -3.03 6.07 -10.27
N GLN A 189 -1.90 5.40 -10.49
CA GLN A 189 -1.18 4.67 -9.44
C GLN A 189 -0.70 5.59 -8.32
N PHE A 190 -0.22 6.79 -8.67
CA PHE A 190 0.12 7.86 -7.73
C PHE A 190 -1.11 8.49 -7.07
N GLY A 191 -2.30 8.24 -7.62
CA GLY A 191 -3.57 8.82 -7.18
C GLY A 191 -3.62 10.33 -7.38
N LEU A 192 -3.02 10.81 -8.47
CA LEU A 192 -3.14 12.20 -8.90
C LEU A 192 -4.51 12.45 -9.52
N GLU A 193 -5.13 13.57 -9.17
CA GLU A 193 -6.29 14.08 -9.87
C GLU A 193 -5.87 14.93 -11.07
N TYR A 194 -6.56 14.76 -12.19
CA TYR A 194 -6.32 15.54 -13.40
C TYR A 194 -7.56 15.51 -14.29
N ARG A 195 -7.67 16.50 -15.17
CA ARG A 195 -8.65 16.50 -16.27
C ARG A 195 -7.98 15.98 -17.53
N LYS A 196 -8.67 15.19 -18.33
CA LYS A 196 -8.17 14.81 -19.66
C LYS A 196 -8.27 16.00 -20.61
N GLY A 197 -7.20 16.23 -21.35
CA GLY A 197 -7.13 17.23 -22.38
C GLY A 197 -7.60 16.68 -23.74
N GLU A 198 -8.62 17.29 -24.31
CA GLU A 198 -9.10 16.97 -25.67
C GLU A 198 -8.88 18.15 -26.63
N ASN A 199 -9.10 19.37 -26.14
CA ASN A 199 -8.88 20.60 -26.88
C ASN A 199 -7.40 21.02 -26.78
N PRO A 200 -6.69 21.32 -27.89
CA PRO A 200 -5.30 21.79 -27.87
C PRO A 200 -5.02 23.09 -27.10
N ALA A 201 -6.04 23.82 -26.66
CA ALA A 201 -5.92 25.05 -25.86
C ALA A 201 -6.50 24.92 -24.43
N GLY A 202 -7.01 23.73 -24.05
CA GLY A 202 -7.76 23.53 -22.80
C GLY A 202 -6.98 23.78 -21.51
N PHE A 203 -5.65 23.86 -21.60
CA PHE A 203 -4.75 23.97 -20.45
C PHE A 203 -4.37 25.41 -20.05
N ARG A 204 -4.82 26.44 -20.78
CA ARG A 204 -4.36 27.83 -20.55
C ARG A 204 -4.62 28.37 -19.14
N GLU A 205 -5.65 27.86 -18.47
CA GLU A 205 -6.03 28.24 -17.10
C GLU A 205 -5.52 27.27 -16.03
N GLN A 206 -4.74 26.25 -16.41
CA GLN A 206 -4.30 25.20 -15.50
C GLN A 206 -2.98 25.59 -14.82
N GLY A 207 -2.77 25.13 -13.59
CA GLY A 207 -1.48 25.29 -12.90
C GLY A 207 -0.37 24.42 -13.50
N ALA A 208 -0.73 23.17 -13.84
CA ALA A 208 0.20 22.23 -14.47
C ALA A 208 -0.43 21.42 -15.61
N VAL A 209 0.41 21.04 -16.58
CA VAL A 209 0.06 20.21 -17.73
C VAL A 209 1.00 19.02 -17.78
N ILE A 210 0.46 17.81 -17.71
CA ILE A 210 1.24 16.57 -17.84
C ILE A 210 1.09 16.05 -19.27
N ILE A 211 2.20 15.78 -19.93
CA ILE A 211 2.26 15.34 -21.33
C ILE A 211 2.86 13.94 -21.38
N GLY A 212 2.09 12.97 -21.86
CA GLY A 212 2.53 11.61 -22.18
C GLY A 212 2.82 11.41 -23.67
N ARG A 213 2.84 10.15 -24.11
CA ARG A 213 2.95 9.82 -25.54
C ARG A 213 1.65 10.16 -26.25
N ASN A 214 1.73 10.51 -27.54
CA ASN A 214 0.58 10.80 -28.39
C ASN A 214 -0.43 11.80 -27.76
N PRO A 215 0.02 12.97 -27.29
CA PRO A 215 -0.81 13.88 -26.49
C PRO A 215 -1.99 14.49 -27.26
N VAL A 216 -1.87 14.65 -28.58
CA VAL A 216 -2.91 15.19 -29.47
C VAL A 216 -2.84 14.53 -30.85
N ALA A 217 -3.91 14.64 -31.63
CA ALA A 217 -3.93 14.19 -33.01
C ALA A 217 -2.92 14.96 -33.88
N ALA A 218 -2.42 14.31 -34.95
CA ALA A 218 -1.41 14.89 -35.83
C ALA A 218 -1.78 16.28 -36.38
N ARG A 219 -3.05 16.47 -36.74
CA ARG A 219 -3.60 17.74 -37.26
C ARG A 219 -3.53 18.90 -36.26
N ASP A 220 -3.47 18.60 -34.97
CA ASP A 220 -3.56 19.57 -33.87
C ASP A 220 -2.19 19.91 -33.26
N ARG A 221 -1.11 19.25 -33.71
CA ARG A 221 0.25 19.38 -33.13
C ARG A 221 0.79 20.80 -33.20
N GLU A 222 0.63 21.49 -34.32
CA GLU A 222 1.10 22.87 -34.48
C GLU A 222 0.33 23.85 -33.58
N ALA A 223 -1.00 23.69 -33.50
CA ALA A 223 -1.81 24.48 -32.60
C ALA A 223 -1.43 24.24 -31.13
N PHE A 224 -1.23 22.97 -30.75
CA PHE A 224 -0.80 22.58 -29.41
C PHE A 224 0.56 23.19 -29.04
N ARG A 225 1.56 23.09 -29.93
CA ARG A 225 2.88 23.69 -29.75
C ARG A 225 2.81 25.21 -29.56
N ARG A 226 2.03 25.91 -30.38
CA ARG A 226 1.84 27.36 -30.25
C ARG A 226 1.20 27.71 -28.91
N ASN A 227 0.16 26.99 -28.50
CA ASN A 227 -0.53 27.22 -27.23
C ASN A 227 0.39 26.93 -26.02
N LEU A 228 1.27 25.93 -26.10
CA LEU A 228 2.28 25.68 -25.07
C LEU A 228 3.30 26.82 -24.98
N ALA A 229 3.74 27.37 -26.11
CA ALA A 229 4.62 28.53 -26.11
C ALA A 229 3.97 29.70 -25.37
N GLU A 230 2.72 30.03 -25.71
CA GLU A 230 1.96 31.10 -25.05
C GLU A 230 1.73 30.81 -23.55
N TYR A 231 1.47 29.57 -23.18
CA TYR A 231 1.26 29.17 -21.78
C TYR A 231 2.53 29.25 -20.93
N LEU A 232 3.70 29.01 -21.52
CA LEU A 232 4.99 29.02 -20.83
C LEU A 232 5.65 30.41 -20.81
N SER A 233 5.41 31.24 -21.83
CA SER A 233 6.09 32.54 -22.00
C SER A 233 5.19 33.75 -22.24
N GLY A 234 3.90 33.55 -22.54
CA GLY A 234 3.04 34.56 -23.15
C GLY A 234 2.19 35.43 -22.22
N ASN A 235 2.08 35.11 -20.92
CA ASN A 235 1.24 35.89 -19.99
C ASN A 235 1.93 36.08 -18.61
N PRO A 236 2.10 37.33 -18.11
CA PRO A 236 2.58 37.59 -16.75
C PRO A 236 1.71 36.99 -15.63
N TYR A 237 0.44 36.69 -15.92
CA TYR A 237 -0.56 36.29 -14.93
C TYR A 237 -0.90 34.78 -14.92
N CYS A 238 -0.41 34.01 -15.90
CA CYS A 238 -0.53 32.54 -15.94
C CYS A 238 0.76 31.95 -16.48
N GLN A 239 1.60 31.45 -15.59
CA GLN A 239 2.84 30.74 -15.91
C GLN A 239 2.79 29.39 -15.26
N GLY A 240 2.46 28.38 -16.05
CA GLY A 240 2.29 27.04 -15.54
C GLY A 240 3.53 26.17 -15.71
N THR A 241 3.40 24.95 -15.19
CA THR A 241 4.44 23.92 -15.31
C THR A 241 4.01 22.84 -16.28
N VAL A 242 4.83 22.54 -17.27
CA VAL A 242 4.64 21.38 -18.16
C VAL A 242 5.51 20.23 -17.68
N ILE A 243 4.93 19.06 -17.45
CA ILE A 243 5.63 17.84 -17.02
C ILE A 243 5.57 16.81 -18.16
N CYS A 244 6.68 16.56 -18.82
CA CYS A 244 6.82 15.55 -19.86
C CYS A 244 7.17 14.19 -19.23
N LEU A 245 6.27 13.21 -19.37
CA LEU A 245 6.51 11.82 -18.97
C LEU A 245 7.47 11.12 -19.97
N PRO A 246 8.03 9.95 -19.61
CA PRO A 246 8.93 9.22 -20.51
C PRO A 246 8.30 8.93 -21.87
N GLY A 247 8.97 9.37 -22.94
CA GLY A 247 8.48 9.19 -24.31
C GLY A 247 7.52 10.28 -24.81
N ALA A 248 7.26 11.33 -24.03
CA ALA A 248 6.58 12.51 -24.52
C ALA A 248 7.31 13.09 -25.77
N PRO A 249 6.57 13.58 -26.79
CA PRO A 249 7.15 14.17 -27.99
C PRO A 249 7.74 15.56 -27.68
N LEU A 250 9.04 15.59 -27.34
CA LEU A 250 9.75 16.81 -26.95
C LEU A 250 9.79 17.87 -28.06
N GLU A 251 9.62 17.48 -29.32
CA GLU A 251 9.49 18.38 -30.47
C GLU A 251 8.24 19.28 -30.41
N LEU A 252 7.26 18.97 -29.55
CA LEU A 252 6.12 19.85 -29.29
C LEU A 252 6.46 20.97 -28.30
N MET A 253 7.58 20.88 -27.59
CA MET A 253 8.00 21.92 -26.66
C MET A 253 8.50 23.14 -27.43
N PRO A 254 8.27 24.36 -26.92
CA PRO A 254 8.73 25.60 -27.56
C PRO A 254 10.25 25.84 -27.41
N VAL A 255 11.00 24.85 -26.92
CA VAL A 255 12.44 24.91 -26.68
C VAL A 255 13.12 23.65 -27.22
N PRO A 256 14.39 23.73 -27.66
CA PRO A 256 15.07 22.63 -28.35
C PRO A 256 15.52 21.53 -27.37
N LEU A 257 14.60 20.65 -27.00
CA LEU A 257 14.86 19.47 -26.17
C LEU A 257 14.93 18.21 -27.03
N LYS A 258 15.89 17.32 -26.74
CA LYS A 258 16.05 16.04 -27.45
C LYS A 258 16.27 14.89 -26.48
N TRP A 259 15.66 13.75 -26.77
CA TRP A 259 15.94 12.51 -26.06
C TRP A 259 17.32 11.96 -26.46
N GLU A 260 18.08 11.52 -25.47
CA GLU A 260 19.37 10.84 -25.61
C GLU A 260 19.41 9.59 -24.73
N LYS A 261 20.29 8.65 -25.07
CA LYS A 261 20.58 7.48 -24.24
C LYS A 261 21.92 7.65 -23.55
N LYS A 262 21.95 7.52 -22.23
CA LYS A 262 23.20 7.50 -21.45
C LYS A 262 23.21 6.33 -20.49
N ARG A 263 24.40 5.74 -20.31
CA ARG A 263 24.59 4.63 -19.37
C ARG A 263 25.08 5.16 -18.03
N ALA A 264 24.39 4.80 -16.96
CA ALA A 264 24.80 5.16 -15.59
C ALA A 264 24.20 4.17 -14.58
N PHE A 265 24.88 4.00 -13.45
CA PHE A 265 24.35 3.25 -12.29
C PHE A 265 23.83 4.16 -11.18
N ARG A 266 24.07 5.48 -11.28
CA ARG A 266 23.56 6.51 -10.39
C ARG A 266 23.19 7.78 -11.19
N LEU A 267 22.33 8.62 -10.63
CA LEU A 267 21.99 9.94 -11.16
C LEU A 267 22.28 10.97 -10.06
N GLU A 268 23.27 11.84 -10.26
CA GLU A 268 23.63 12.85 -9.25
C GLU A 268 22.61 13.98 -9.25
N ILE A 269 22.15 14.42 -8.08
CA ILE A 269 21.14 15.47 -7.93
C ILE A 269 21.82 16.85 -7.84
N PRO A 270 21.29 17.90 -8.49
CA PRO A 270 21.80 19.26 -8.31
C PRO A 270 21.51 19.76 -6.88
N SER A 271 22.50 20.40 -6.25
CA SER A 271 22.35 20.90 -4.88
C SER A 271 21.46 22.15 -4.80
N GLY A 272 20.61 22.19 -3.78
CA GLY A 272 19.86 23.39 -3.39
C GLY A 272 18.73 23.82 -4.34
N ASP A 273 18.29 22.96 -5.27
CA ASP A 273 17.15 23.25 -6.13
C ASP A 273 15.83 22.67 -5.56
N PRO A 274 14.77 23.48 -5.41
CA PRO A 274 13.49 23.04 -4.82
C PRO A 274 12.79 21.87 -5.52
N MET A 275 13.10 21.62 -6.81
CA MET A 275 12.57 20.46 -7.53
C MET A 275 12.93 19.15 -6.82
N PHE A 276 14.11 19.10 -6.20
CA PHE A 276 14.68 17.91 -5.58
C PHE A 276 14.60 17.89 -4.05
N ASP A 277 13.91 18.87 -3.42
CA ASP A 277 13.77 18.92 -1.96
C ASP A 277 13.16 17.63 -1.41
N GLY A 278 13.72 17.11 -0.31
CA GLY A 278 13.31 15.85 0.29
C GLY A 278 13.80 14.58 -0.44
N MET A 279 14.49 14.70 -1.57
CA MET A 279 15.11 13.57 -2.27
C MET A 279 16.58 13.39 -1.84
N THR A 280 17.10 12.17 -2.02
CA THR A 280 18.49 11.84 -1.66
C THR A 280 19.23 11.17 -2.78
N GLU A 281 20.56 11.27 -2.80
CA GLU A 281 21.43 10.49 -3.70
C GLU A 281 21.14 8.98 -3.62
N ALA A 282 20.69 8.49 -2.46
CA ALA A 282 20.31 7.09 -2.29
C ALA A 282 19.04 6.70 -3.09
N ASP A 283 18.13 7.64 -3.35
CA ASP A 283 16.97 7.44 -4.23
C ASP A 283 17.39 7.34 -5.71
N PHE A 284 18.56 7.84 -6.06
CA PHE A 284 19.09 7.85 -7.42
C PHE A 284 20.31 6.94 -7.61
N TYR A 285 20.58 6.04 -6.66
CA TYR A 285 21.62 5.02 -6.73
C TYR A 285 21.01 3.63 -7.02
N PHE A 286 21.30 3.06 -8.19
CA PHE A 286 20.62 1.86 -8.73
C PHE A 286 21.48 0.59 -8.74
N ARG A 287 22.72 0.65 -8.22
CA ARG A 287 23.72 -0.45 -8.10
C ARG A 287 24.23 -1.04 -9.42
N THR A 288 23.40 -1.19 -10.43
CA THR A 288 23.75 -1.75 -11.74
C THR A 288 23.77 -0.66 -12.81
N VAL A 289 24.68 -0.78 -13.78
CA VAL A 289 24.72 0.14 -14.93
C VAL A 289 23.51 -0.12 -15.81
N ARG A 290 22.75 0.93 -16.09
CA ARG A 290 21.55 0.87 -16.93
C ARG A 290 21.59 1.95 -17.99
N GLU A 291 20.90 1.71 -19.09
CA GLU A 291 20.65 2.75 -20.09
C GLU A 291 19.44 3.58 -19.68
N TRP A 292 19.63 4.90 -19.61
CA TRP A 292 18.61 5.86 -19.23
C TRP A 292 18.20 6.71 -20.44
N ASN A 293 16.91 7.05 -20.53
CA ASN A 293 16.52 8.17 -21.38
C ASN A 293 16.85 9.46 -20.63
N THR A 294 17.59 10.32 -21.30
CA THR A 294 18.04 11.61 -20.79
C THR A 294 17.63 12.68 -21.77
N VAL A 295 17.57 13.93 -21.31
CA VAL A 295 17.31 15.07 -22.19
C VAL A 295 18.56 15.90 -22.38
N SER A 296 18.77 16.36 -23.61
CA SER A 296 19.77 17.39 -23.92
C SER A 296 19.10 18.65 -24.46
N SER A 297 19.77 19.78 -24.23
CA SER A 297 19.42 21.09 -24.75
C SER A 297 20.70 21.89 -25.00
N PRO A 298 20.75 22.77 -26.02
CA PRO A 298 21.81 23.78 -26.12
C PRO A 298 21.77 24.79 -24.98
N ASP A 299 20.60 24.98 -24.35
CA ASP A 299 20.40 25.88 -23.23
C ASP A 299 20.70 25.18 -21.90
N LYS A 300 20.92 25.98 -20.85
CA LYS A 300 21.18 25.47 -19.51
C LYS A 300 19.93 24.81 -18.91
N LEU A 301 20.07 23.56 -18.47
CA LEU A 301 19.06 22.83 -17.71
C LEU A 301 19.47 22.74 -16.24
N VAL A 302 18.48 22.75 -15.33
CA VAL A 302 18.65 22.19 -13.99
C VAL A 302 18.33 20.72 -14.09
N ALA A 303 19.30 19.83 -13.91
CA ALA A 303 19.08 18.41 -14.16
C ALA A 303 19.94 17.53 -13.27
N THR A 304 19.53 16.27 -13.14
CA THR A 304 20.43 15.23 -12.63
C THR A 304 21.60 15.01 -13.59
N SER A 305 22.69 14.38 -13.13
CA SER A 305 23.79 13.92 -13.98
C SER A 305 23.85 12.39 -14.01
N PRO A 306 23.51 11.74 -15.13
CA PRO A 306 22.98 12.30 -16.38
C PRO A 306 21.53 12.80 -16.26
N ALA A 307 21.08 13.62 -17.23
CA ALA A 307 19.83 14.40 -17.21
C ALA A 307 18.56 13.56 -17.43
N VAL A 308 18.28 12.62 -16.53
CA VAL A 308 17.05 11.82 -16.50
C VAL A 308 15.90 12.62 -15.92
N PHE A 309 16.16 13.43 -14.91
CA PHE A 309 15.23 14.46 -14.42
C PHE A 309 15.84 15.80 -14.81
N ALA A 310 15.08 16.62 -15.53
CA ALA A 310 15.56 17.92 -15.96
C ALA A 310 14.44 18.95 -15.93
N ARG A 311 14.79 20.21 -15.69
CA ARG A 311 13.92 21.37 -15.75
C ARG A 311 14.56 22.43 -16.65
N TYR A 312 13.75 22.98 -17.54
CA TYR A 312 14.03 24.20 -18.29
C TYR A 312 13.15 25.31 -17.72
N ASP A 313 13.77 26.42 -17.33
CA ASP A 313 13.08 27.58 -16.76
C ASP A 313 12.93 28.70 -17.81
N PHE A 314 11.73 29.25 -17.92
CA PHE A 314 11.48 30.42 -18.75
C PHE A 314 11.69 31.69 -17.92
N GLN A 315 12.26 32.72 -18.54
CA GLN A 315 12.48 34.02 -17.87
C GLN A 315 11.20 34.65 -17.33
N ALA A 316 10.06 34.38 -17.98
CA ALA A 316 8.77 34.86 -17.53
C ALA A 316 8.39 34.20 -16.19
N GLY A 317 8.71 32.93 -15.97
CA GLY A 317 8.45 32.15 -14.75
C GLY A 317 7.72 30.80 -14.96
N GLY A 318 7.43 30.42 -16.21
CA GLY A 318 6.99 29.07 -16.56
C GLY A 318 8.14 28.05 -16.58
N ALA A 319 7.83 26.75 -16.55
CA ALA A 319 8.87 25.71 -16.59
C ALA A 319 8.42 24.45 -17.36
N ILE A 320 9.39 23.78 -17.99
CA ILE A 320 9.22 22.42 -18.53
C ILE A 320 10.07 21.47 -17.69
N ILE A 321 9.43 20.47 -17.10
CA ILE A 321 10.08 19.36 -16.38
C ILE A 321 10.00 18.11 -17.25
N VAL A 322 11.11 17.42 -17.45
CA VAL A 322 11.19 16.18 -18.23
C VAL A 322 11.59 15.03 -17.32
N LEU A 323 10.79 13.96 -17.34
CA LEU A 323 11.04 12.71 -16.65
C LEU A 323 11.44 11.64 -17.67
N GLY A 324 12.69 11.20 -17.63
CA GLY A 324 13.26 10.24 -18.57
C GLY A 324 13.01 8.77 -18.21
N ALA A 325 12.60 8.49 -16.97
CA ALA A 325 12.31 7.13 -16.52
C ALA A 325 11.05 7.08 -15.65
N ALA A 326 10.27 6.01 -15.82
CA ALA A 326 9.10 5.71 -15.00
C ALA A 326 9.39 4.52 -14.05
N PRO A 327 8.67 4.42 -12.91
CA PRO A 327 8.90 3.34 -11.95
C PRO A 327 8.68 1.92 -12.50
N ASP A 328 7.73 1.74 -13.41
CA ASP A 328 7.37 0.46 -14.03
C ASP A 328 8.46 -0.09 -14.96
N GLN A 329 9.32 0.77 -15.50
CA GLN A 329 10.50 0.42 -16.29
C GLN A 329 11.65 -0.15 -15.44
N LEU A 330 11.49 -0.18 -14.11
CA LEU A 330 12.46 -0.69 -13.17
C LEU A 330 12.03 -2.02 -12.58
N GLU A 331 13.03 -2.87 -12.32
CA GLU A 331 12.86 -4.17 -11.70
C GLU A 331 12.33 -4.08 -10.26
N GLU A 332 11.60 -5.11 -9.85
CA GLU A 332 11.02 -5.19 -8.50
C GLU A 332 12.03 -5.68 -7.44
N GLY A 333 13.08 -6.41 -7.85
CA GLY A 333 13.99 -7.14 -6.94
C GLY A 333 15.07 -6.32 -6.20
N PHE A 334 15.24 -5.02 -6.48
CA PHE A 334 16.36 -4.22 -5.95
C PHE A 334 15.99 -2.85 -5.37
N TRP A 335 14.73 -2.67 -4.93
CA TRP A 335 14.18 -1.37 -4.48
C TRP A 335 14.17 -0.26 -5.55
N ASN A 336 14.72 -0.51 -6.75
CA ASN A 336 14.82 0.47 -7.82
C ASN A 336 13.46 1.07 -8.19
N ARG A 337 12.42 0.24 -8.32
CA ARG A 337 11.04 0.69 -8.51
C ARG A 337 10.55 1.56 -7.35
N GLU A 338 10.77 1.15 -6.10
CA GLU A 338 10.37 1.93 -4.92
C GLU A 338 11.05 3.30 -4.88
N LYS A 339 12.36 3.35 -5.13
CA LYS A 339 13.16 4.58 -5.16
C LYS A 339 12.63 5.55 -6.21
N MET A 340 12.40 5.08 -7.44
CA MET A 340 11.86 5.91 -8.52
C MET A 340 10.43 6.36 -8.24
N THR A 341 9.61 5.49 -7.66
CA THR A 341 8.24 5.84 -7.23
C THR A 341 8.29 6.97 -6.20
N ARG A 342 9.15 6.86 -5.19
CA ARG A 342 9.33 7.90 -4.18
C ARG A 342 9.86 9.20 -4.78
N ALA A 343 10.81 9.15 -5.72
CA ALA A 343 11.31 10.34 -6.41
C ALA A 343 10.18 11.08 -7.17
N TRP A 344 9.33 10.35 -7.91
CA TRP A 344 8.15 10.93 -8.57
C TRP A 344 7.16 11.51 -7.55
N SER A 345 6.85 10.78 -6.47
CA SER A 345 5.92 11.25 -5.45
C SER A 345 6.42 12.53 -4.76
N SER A 346 7.72 12.60 -4.43
CA SER A 346 8.35 13.79 -3.87
C SER A 346 8.30 14.97 -4.84
N LEU A 347 8.57 14.74 -6.14
CA LEU A 347 8.49 15.78 -7.17
C LEU A 347 7.08 16.34 -7.27
N PHE A 348 6.06 15.48 -7.36
CA PHE A 348 4.67 15.90 -7.43
C PHE A 348 4.21 16.64 -6.17
N ALA A 349 4.69 16.23 -4.99
CA ALA A 349 4.45 16.93 -3.74
C ALA A 349 5.16 18.30 -3.66
N ASN A 350 6.36 18.44 -4.24
CA ASN A 350 7.08 19.71 -4.35
C ASN A 350 6.34 20.69 -5.27
N LEU A 351 5.74 20.18 -6.35
CA LEU A 351 4.91 20.95 -7.28
C LEU A 351 3.49 21.22 -6.77
N ASN A 352 3.11 20.73 -5.57
CA ASN A 352 1.77 20.89 -5.00
C ASN A 352 0.65 20.36 -5.94
N LEU A 353 0.91 19.22 -6.61
CA LEU A 353 -0.08 18.55 -7.44
C LEU A 353 -1.15 17.87 -6.55
N PRO A 354 -2.40 17.72 -7.04
CA PRO A 354 -3.51 17.22 -6.24
C PRO A 354 -3.46 15.70 -6.09
N PHE A 355 -3.12 15.24 -4.88
CA PHE A 355 -3.21 13.82 -4.52
C PHE A 355 -4.62 13.53 -3.96
N LYS A 356 -5.42 12.73 -4.66
CA LYS A 356 -6.78 12.34 -4.24
C LYS A 356 -6.91 10.86 -3.86
N LYS A 357 -5.79 10.13 -3.81
CA LYS A 357 -5.80 8.79 -3.22
C LYS A 357 -6.23 8.91 -1.76
N GLU A 358 -7.36 8.31 -1.40
CA GLU A 358 -7.84 8.28 -0.02
C GLU A 358 -6.96 7.36 0.84
N LEU A 359 -5.77 7.86 1.24
CA LEU A 359 -4.94 7.17 2.21
C LEU A 359 -5.67 7.19 3.56
N THR A 360 -5.97 6.01 4.09
CA THR A 360 -6.42 5.83 5.46
C THR A 360 -5.22 5.44 6.32
N PHE A 361 -5.01 6.19 7.39
CA PHE A 361 -3.86 6.01 8.28
C PHE A 361 -4.24 5.14 9.47
N PHE A 362 -5.34 5.45 10.15
CA PHE A 362 -5.65 4.88 11.45
C PHE A 362 -6.75 3.81 11.38
N ASN A 363 -7.62 3.88 10.38
CA ASN A 363 -8.69 2.91 10.13
C ASN A 363 -8.33 1.80 9.15
N HIS A 364 -7.10 1.80 8.63
CA HIS A 364 -6.68 0.82 7.64
C HIS A 364 -6.68 -0.60 8.24
N LEU A 365 -7.37 -1.53 7.58
CA LEU A 365 -7.58 -2.91 8.02
C LEU A 365 -6.35 -3.78 7.76
N ARG A 366 -5.63 -3.56 6.65
CA ARG A 366 -4.40 -4.33 6.33
C ARG A 366 -3.15 -3.60 6.79
N LEU A 367 -2.50 -4.07 7.84
CA LEU A 367 -1.27 -3.45 8.32
C LEU A 367 -0.07 -4.05 7.60
N ARG A 368 0.62 -3.28 6.77
CA ARG A 368 1.73 -3.75 5.91
C ARG A 368 2.88 -4.42 6.66
N HIS A 369 3.21 -3.97 7.86
CA HIS A 369 4.38 -4.45 8.62
C HIS A 369 4.11 -5.74 9.41
N ASN A 370 2.84 -6.09 9.62
CA ASN A 370 2.49 -7.26 10.40
C ASN A 370 1.72 -8.22 9.49
N THR A 371 2.24 -9.44 9.32
CA THR A 371 1.47 -10.63 8.90
C THR A 371 0.22 -10.90 9.76
N VAL A 372 -0.03 -10.06 10.77
CA VAL A 372 -1.27 -9.94 11.51
C VAL A 372 -2.31 -9.24 10.63
N ILE A 373 -3.06 -10.05 9.89
CA ILE A 373 -4.45 -9.72 9.55
C ILE A 373 -5.14 -9.42 10.89
N PRO A 374 -5.92 -8.33 11.03
CA PRO A 374 -6.75 -8.16 12.21
C PRO A 374 -7.47 -9.47 12.47
N LYS A 375 -7.50 -9.95 13.72
CA LYS A 375 -8.33 -11.09 14.06
C LYS A 375 -9.77 -10.69 13.73
N LEU A 376 -10.26 -11.13 12.57
CA LEU A 376 -11.68 -11.13 12.30
C LEU A 376 -12.28 -12.05 13.35
N ASP A 377 -13.30 -11.57 14.05
CA ASP A 377 -14.06 -12.46 14.92
C ASP A 377 -14.60 -13.58 14.01
N GLY A 378 -14.31 -14.81 14.39
CA GLY A 378 -14.50 -15.98 13.54
C GLY A 378 -14.96 -17.17 14.37
N ILE A 379 -15.92 -17.92 13.84
CA ILE A 379 -16.44 -19.14 14.44
C ILE A 379 -16.08 -20.29 13.52
N GLU A 380 -15.28 -21.22 14.03
CA GLU A 380 -14.94 -22.43 13.30
C GLU A 380 -16.11 -23.41 13.31
N LEU A 381 -16.47 -23.92 12.14
CA LEU A 381 -17.49 -24.94 11.95
C LEU A 381 -16.80 -26.29 12.01
N ALA A 382 -16.60 -26.83 13.22
CA ALA A 382 -15.87 -28.08 13.41
C ALA A 382 -16.80 -29.30 13.46
N ASP A 383 -17.88 -29.21 14.22
CA ASP A 383 -18.78 -30.34 14.47
C ASP A 383 -20.07 -30.21 13.66
N GLY A 384 -20.42 -31.28 12.95
CA GLY A 384 -21.63 -31.37 12.17
C GLY A 384 -22.18 -32.78 12.13
N SER A 385 -23.07 -32.99 11.17
CA SER A 385 -23.64 -34.30 10.89
C SER A 385 -23.77 -34.49 9.38
N LEU A 386 -23.52 -35.70 8.91
CA LEU A 386 -23.53 -36.06 7.49
C LEU A 386 -24.55 -37.17 7.23
N LYS A 387 -25.28 -37.03 6.12
CA LYS A 387 -26.18 -38.03 5.55
C LYS A 387 -25.77 -38.28 4.10
N LEU A 388 -25.50 -39.53 3.75
CA LEU A 388 -25.22 -39.94 2.38
C LEU A 388 -26.52 -39.88 1.54
N ASP A 389 -26.44 -39.26 0.37
CA ASP A 389 -27.53 -39.13 -0.59
C ASP A 389 -27.22 -39.95 -1.86
N TRP A 390 -27.66 -41.19 -1.80
CA TRP A 390 -27.30 -42.22 -2.77
C TRP A 390 -27.81 -41.89 -4.19
N LYS A 391 -28.97 -41.26 -4.29
CA LYS A 391 -29.67 -41.00 -5.56
C LYS A 391 -29.74 -39.52 -5.93
N ASN A 392 -29.27 -38.63 -5.07
CA ASN A 392 -29.50 -37.19 -5.17
C ASN A 392 -31.00 -36.83 -5.14
N ASP A 393 -31.77 -37.52 -4.30
CA ASP A 393 -33.21 -37.28 -4.10
C ASP A 393 -33.53 -36.72 -2.70
N GLY A 394 -32.50 -36.52 -1.87
CA GLY A 394 -32.60 -35.90 -0.57
C GLY A 394 -33.06 -34.46 -0.63
N LYS A 395 -33.79 -34.03 0.40
CA LYS A 395 -34.32 -32.66 0.50
C LYS A 395 -33.68 -31.92 1.66
N LEU A 396 -33.57 -30.60 1.49
CA LEU A 396 -33.06 -29.69 2.52
C LEU A 396 -33.81 -29.82 3.86
N THR A 397 -35.07 -30.25 3.83
CA THR A 397 -35.95 -30.42 4.98
C THR A 397 -35.86 -31.78 5.67
N ASP A 398 -35.12 -32.76 5.13
CA ASP A 398 -35.09 -34.13 5.67
C ASP A 398 -34.53 -34.15 7.09
N ALA A 399 -35.20 -34.73 8.08
CA ALA A 399 -34.70 -34.73 9.46
C ALA A 399 -33.79 -35.93 9.80
N ASP A 400 -34.02 -37.08 9.14
CA ASP A 400 -33.46 -38.36 9.55
C ASP A 400 -32.23 -38.79 8.75
N GLY A 401 -31.45 -39.72 9.32
CA GLY A 401 -30.32 -40.39 8.65
C GLY A 401 -28.98 -39.67 8.75
N PHE A 402 -28.91 -38.57 9.49
CA PHE A 402 -27.66 -37.86 9.78
C PHE A 402 -26.87 -38.56 10.88
N LYS A 403 -25.56 -38.73 10.65
CA LYS A 403 -24.60 -39.28 11.62
C LYS A 403 -23.55 -38.22 11.97
N PRO A 404 -22.93 -38.26 13.16
CA PRO A 404 -21.87 -37.32 13.53
C PRO A 404 -20.77 -37.24 12.47
N TYR A 405 -20.32 -36.03 12.16
CA TYR A 405 -19.30 -35.75 11.16
C TYR A 405 -18.48 -34.53 11.60
N LYS A 406 -17.15 -34.61 11.47
CA LYS A 406 -16.24 -33.50 11.72
C LYS A 406 -15.78 -32.89 10.40
N LEU A 407 -15.93 -31.58 10.28
CA LEU A 407 -15.42 -30.82 9.16
C LEU A 407 -13.89 -30.70 9.26
N GLY A 408 -13.25 -30.44 8.12
CA GLY A 408 -11.78 -30.42 8.02
C GLY A 408 -11.15 -31.81 7.93
N THR A 409 -11.96 -32.85 7.70
CA THR A 409 -11.51 -34.22 7.46
C THR A 409 -12.46 -34.88 6.47
N CYS A 410 -11.92 -35.59 5.48
CA CYS A 410 -12.73 -36.30 4.49
C CYS A 410 -13.63 -37.36 5.14
N TRP A 411 -14.78 -37.65 4.51
CA TRP A 411 -15.78 -38.54 5.10
C TRP A 411 -15.31 -40.00 5.14
N GLU A 412 -14.37 -40.41 4.28
CA GLU A 412 -13.84 -41.77 4.23
C GLU A 412 -13.06 -42.09 5.50
N LYS A 413 -12.24 -41.14 5.97
CA LYS A 413 -11.50 -41.26 7.25
C LYS A 413 -12.41 -41.32 8.46
N GLN A 414 -13.69 -41.00 8.31
CA GLN A 414 -14.70 -40.99 9.35
C GLN A 414 -15.69 -42.17 9.22
N GLY A 415 -15.43 -43.12 8.31
CA GLY A 415 -16.22 -44.35 8.17
C GLY A 415 -17.43 -44.25 7.24
N PHE A 416 -17.56 -43.17 6.47
CA PHE A 416 -18.55 -43.05 5.40
C PHE A 416 -18.02 -43.69 4.12
N THR A 417 -17.79 -45.00 4.17
CA THR A 417 -17.19 -45.79 3.08
C THR A 417 -18.16 -46.83 2.51
N GLN A 418 -19.45 -46.54 2.54
CA GLN A 418 -20.46 -47.48 2.03
C GLN A 418 -20.51 -47.39 0.50
N ARG A 419 -20.61 -48.51 -0.21
CA ARG A 419 -20.54 -48.48 -1.68
C ARG A 419 -21.80 -47.91 -2.33
N ASN A 420 -21.74 -46.74 -2.96
CA ASN A 420 -22.88 -46.19 -3.69
C ASN A 420 -23.21 -46.99 -4.98
N PRO A 421 -24.32 -47.75 -5.05
CA PRO A 421 -24.63 -48.55 -6.23
C PRO A 421 -25.24 -47.72 -7.37
N HIS A 422 -25.63 -46.48 -7.09
CA HIS A 422 -26.25 -45.57 -8.07
C HIS A 422 -25.23 -44.63 -8.73
N TYR A 423 -24.01 -44.55 -8.21
CA TYR A 423 -22.96 -43.72 -8.79
C TYR A 423 -22.24 -44.43 -9.93
N GLN A 424 -22.13 -43.74 -11.07
CA GLN A 424 -21.43 -44.23 -12.24
C GLN A 424 -20.23 -43.34 -12.54
N TYR A 425 -19.03 -43.90 -12.41
CA TYR A 425 -17.82 -43.19 -12.81
C TYR A 425 -17.80 -42.94 -14.32
N PRO A 426 -17.38 -41.75 -14.77
CA PRO A 426 -17.11 -41.54 -16.18
C PRO A 426 -15.87 -42.34 -16.60
N ALA A 427 -15.76 -42.60 -17.91
CA ALA A 427 -14.75 -43.50 -18.48
C ALA A 427 -13.29 -43.13 -18.15
N ASN A 428 -13.03 -41.86 -17.87
CA ASN A 428 -11.70 -41.32 -17.57
C ASN A 428 -11.33 -41.30 -16.07
N ALA A 429 -12.17 -41.86 -15.18
CA ALA A 429 -11.90 -41.85 -13.74
C ALA A 429 -10.64 -42.69 -13.39
N PRO A 430 -9.62 -42.10 -12.74
CA PRO A 430 -8.41 -42.82 -12.35
C PRO A 430 -8.72 -43.94 -11.35
N ALA A 431 -8.18 -45.13 -11.59
CA ALA A 431 -8.47 -46.31 -10.76
C ALA A 431 -8.11 -46.12 -9.27
N ASN A 432 -7.05 -45.36 -8.98
CA ASN A 432 -6.57 -45.07 -7.63
C ASN A 432 -7.40 -44.02 -6.88
N LEU A 433 -8.31 -43.31 -7.55
CA LEU A 433 -9.16 -42.29 -6.94
C LEU A 433 -10.58 -42.80 -6.66
N LYS A 434 -10.96 -43.97 -7.16
CA LYS A 434 -12.28 -44.55 -6.86
C LYS A 434 -12.35 -44.92 -5.39
N LYS A 435 -13.27 -44.30 -4.65
CA LYS A 435 -13.53 -44.64 -3.25
C LYS A 435 -14.73 -45.57 -3.12
N PRO A 436 -14.91 -46.19 -1.94
CA PRO A 436 -16.13 -46.91 -1.67
C PRO A 436 -17.37 -46.03 -1.87
N TYR A 437 -17.42 -44.83 -1.27
CA TYR A 437 -18.50 -43.88 -1.49
C TYR A 437 -18.01 -42.70 -2.33
N ASP A 438 -18.59 -42.53 -3.51
CA ASP A 438 -18.53 -41.31 -4.33
C ASP A 438 -20.00 -40.98 -4.72
N GLY A 439 -20.34 -39.70 -4.80
CA GLY A 439 -21.73 -39.24 -5.04
C GLY A 439 -22.14 -38.07 -4.15
N TRP A 440 -23.42 -38.00 -3.78
CA TRP A 440 -23.98 -36.85 -3.08
C TRP A 440 -24.06 -37.04 -1.58
N ALA A 441 -23.94 -35.98 -0.81
CA ALA A 441 -24.14 -36.01 0.64
C ALA A 441 -24.69 -34.69 1.16
N TRP A 442 -25.45 -34.76 2.24
CA TRP A 442 -25.92 -33.60 2.99
C TRP A 442 -25.15 -33.49 4.30
N ILE A 443 -24.58 -32.31 4.55
CA ILE A 443 -23.90 -31.96 5.79
C ILE A 443 -24.67 -30.86 6.49
N ARG A 444 -24.84 -30.97 7.80
CA ARG A 444 -25.47 -29.95 8.65
C ARG A 444 -24.59 -29.58 9.82
N VAL A 445 -24.47 -28.28 10.04
CA VAL A 445 -23.72 -27.70 11.16
C VAL A 445 -24.62 -26.75 11.92
N LYS A 446 -24.60 -26.85 13.25
CA LYS A 446 -25.23 -25.90 14.16
C LYS A 446 -24.21 -24.88 14.62
N VAL A 447 -24.58 -23.60 14.61
CA VAL A 447 -23.67 -22.52 14.99
C VAL A 447 -24.42 -21.39 15.69
N THR A 448 -23.90 -20.91 16.81
CA THR A 448 -24.47 -19.76 17.53
C THR A 448 -23.73 -18.51 17.10
N VAL A 449 -24.43 -17.56 16.46
CA VAL A 449 -23.84 -16.29 16.03
C VAL A 449 -24.04 -15.25 17.14
N PRO A 450 -22.97 -14.63 17.68
CA PRO A 450 -23.06 -13.63 18.74
C PRO A 450 -23.97 -12.43 18.40
N ALA A 451 -24.60 -11.84 19.41
CA ALA A 451 -25.53 -10.72 19.22
C ALA A 451 -24.85 -9.42 18.75
N ASP A 452 -23.59 -9.23 19.11
CA ASP A 452 -22.75 -8.08 18.75
C ASP A 452 -22.33 -8.08 17.27
N TRP A 453 -22.49 -9.19 16.55
CA TRP A 453 -22.25 -9.27 15.11
C TRP A 453 -23.36 -8.65 14.27
N LYS A 454 -24.51 -8.24 14.85
CA LYS A 454 -25.69 -7.74 14.13
C LYS A 454 -25.42 -6.56 13.17
N LYS A 455 -24.37 -5.78 13.42
CA LYS A 455 -23.98 -4.62 12.59
C LYS A 455 -22.80 -4.91 11.65
N ARG A 456 -22.34 -6.16 11.58
CA ARG A 456 -21.19 -6.58 10.77
C ARG A 456 -21.68 -7.40 9.59
N LYS A 457 -21.00 -7.28 8.44
CA LYS A 457 -21.19 -8.21 7.34
C LYS A 457 -20.60 -9.56 7.74
N ILE A 458 -21.16 -10.67 7.30
CA ILE A 458 -20.71 -12.02 7.68
C ILE A 458 -20.55 -12.86 6.41
N ARG A 459 -19.48 -13.65 6.36
CA ARG A 459 -19.26 -14.66 5.32
C ARG A 459 -19.00 -16.03 5.90
N LEU A 460 -19.35 -17.03 5.11
CA LEU A 460 -18.79 -18.37 5.23
C LEU A 460 -17.51 -18.43 4.37
N ILE A 461 -16.37 -18.67 5.00
CA ILE A 461 -15.07 -18.76 4.34
C ILE A 461 -14.37 -20.07 4.71
N GLY A 462 -13.78 -20.74 3.74
CA GLY A 462 -12.91 -21.90 3.97
C GLY A 462 -13.27 -23.12 3.13
N GLY A 463 -13.06 -24.31 3.68
CA GLY A 463 -13.01 -25.55 2.93
C GLY A 463 -11.56 -25.91 2.57
N PRO A 464 -11.33 -26.74 1.54
CA PRO A 464 -12.24 -27.03 0.44
C PRO A 464 -13.44 -27.91 0.80
N VAL A 465 -14.45 -27.88 -0.06
CA VAL A 465 -15.49 -28.91 -0.15
C VAL A 465 -15.22 -29.67 -1.42
N ASP A 466 -14.96 -30.97 -1.31
CA ASP A 466 -14.54 -31.83 -2.41
C ASP A 466 -15.74 -32.66 -2.90
N ASP A 467 -16.16 -32.56 -4.16
CA ASP A 467 -15.67 -31.68 -5.24
C ASP A 467 -16.47 -30.37 -5.32
N GLU A 468 -17.79 -30.49 -5.39
CA GLU A 468 -18.74 -29.41 -5.63
C GLU A 468 -19.68 -29.26 -4.44
N ASP A 469 -20.23 -28.07 -4.26
CA ASP A 469 -21.24 -27.85 -3.24
C ASP A 469 -22.31 -26.82 -3.62
N THR A 470 -23.45 -26.96 -2.94
CA THR A 470 -24.41 -25.87 -2.74
C THR A 470 -24.64 -25.68 -1.25
N THR A 471 -24.42 -24.46 -0.77
CA THR A 471 -24.49 -24.14 0.65
C THR A 471 -25.67 -23.24 0.99
N TYR A 472 -26.34 -23.56 2.10
CA TYR A 472 -27.53 -22.91 2.62
C TYR A 472 -27.32 -22.43 4.06
N PHE A 473 -27.89 -21.29 4.40
CA PHE A 473 -27.94 -20.75 5.75
C PHE A 473 -29.40 -20.61 6.17
N ASN A 474 -29.78 -21.26 7.27
CA ASN A 474 -31.17 -21.31 7.77
C ASN A 474 -32.22 -21.62 6.68
N GLY A 475 -31.86 -22.52 5.75
CA GLY A 475 -32.75 -22.98 4.68
C GLY A 475 -32.69 -22.17 3.38
N VAL A 476 -31.95 -21.05 3.34
CA VAL A 476 -31.81 -20.20 2.15
C VAL A 476 -30.42 -20.37 1.54
N LYS A 477 -30.35 -20.54 0.21
CA LYS A 477 -29.07 -20.70 -0.51
C LYS A 477 -28.23 -19.44 -0.38
N ILE A 478 -26.98 -19.59 0.03
CA ILE A 478 -26.01 -18.48 0.18
C ILE A 478 -24.86 -18.55 -0.84
N GLY A 479 -24.62 -19.72 -1.44
CA GLY A 479 -23.60 -19.88 -2.46
C GLY A 479 -23.54 -21.28 -3.06
N GLU A 480 -22.75 -21.41 -4.11
CA GLU A 480 -22.43 -22.68 -4.75
C GLU A 480 -21.06 -22.61 -5.44
N THR A 481 -20.35 -23.73 -5.46
CA THR A 481 -19.12 -23.87 -6.23
C THR A 481 -19.16 -25.20 -6.96
N ASN A 482 -19.04 -25.14 -8.29
CA ASN A 482 -19.15 -26.28 -9.18
C ASN A 482 -18.28 -26.07 -10.43
N SER A 483 -18.20 -27.09 -11.28
CA SER A 483 -17.44 -27.09 -12.53
C SER A 483 -17.84 -26.00 -13.54
N ARG A 484 -18.99 -25.33 -13.40
CA ARG A 484 -19.39 -24.21 -14.27
C ARG A 484 -18.80 -22.88 -13.82
N ASN A 485 -18.56 -22.70 -12.52
CA ASN A 485 -18.10 -21.43 -11.95
C ASN A 485 -16.69 -21.50 -11.33
N SER A 486 -16.10 -22.69 -11.22
CA SER A 486 -14.72 -22.90 -10.78
C SER A 486 -14.03 -23.92 -11.68
N LYS A 487 -12.79 -23.60 -12.08
CA LYS A 487 -11.95 -24.49 -12.90
C LYS A 487 -11.52 -25.74 -12.12
N ASN A 488 -11.30 -25.61 -10.81
CA ASN A 488 -10.87 -26.67 -9.91
C ASN A 488 -11.74 -26.65 -8.64
N PRO A 489 -13.00 -27.12 -8.69
CA PRO A 489 -13.94 -26.97 -7.59
C PRO A 489 -13.47 -27.70 -6.31
N TYR A 490 -12.87 -28.88 -6.42
CA TYR A 490 -12.30 -29.64 -5.29
C TYR A 490 -11.26 -28.91 -4.42
N SER A 491 -10.56 -27.92 -4.97
CA SER A 491 -9.50 -27.18 -4.25
C SER A 491 -9.85 -25.71 -4.03
N ALA A 492 -11.03 -25.26 -4.48
CA ALA A 492 -11.45 -23.89 -4.32
C ALA A 492 -11.82 -23.60 -2.86
N ILE A 493 -11.35 -22.48 -2.33
CA ILE A 493 -11.85 -21.96 -1.05
C ILE A 493 -13.24 -21.36 -1.29
N ARG A 494 -14.19 -21.71 -0.41
CA ARG A 494 -15.55 -21.17 -0.44
C ARG A 494 -15.56 -19.81 0.21
N GLU A 495 -16.28 -18.89 -0.42
CA GLU A 495 -16.45 -17.53 0.07
C GLU A 495 -17.88 -17.07 -0.21
N TYR A 496 -18.81 -17.34 0.70
CA TYR A 496 -20.24 -17.04 0.51
C TYR A 496 -20.70 -15.95 1.47
N ALA A 497 -21.33 -14.91 0.94
CA ALA A 497 -21.97 -13.88 1.75
C ALA A 497 -23.17 -14.47 2.48
N VAL A 498 -23.31 -14.16 3.78
CA VAL A 498 -24.48 -14.54 4.58
C VAL A 498 -25.33 -13.28 4.79
N PRO A 499 -26.47 -13.15 4.07
CA PRO A 499 -27.36 -12.01 4.26
C PRO A 499 -27.80 -11.89 5.73
N SER A 500 -27.69 -10.69 6.29
CA SER A 500 -27.90 -10.45 7.72
C SER A 500 -29.34 -10.77 8.18
N GLU A 501 -30.30 -10.65 7.27
CA GLU A 501 -31.71 -11.00 7.47
C GLU A 501 -31.93 -12.50 7.72
N LEU A 502 -31.01 -13.36 7.28
CA LEU A 502 -31.10 -14.81 7.52
C LEU A 502 -30.59 -15.19 8.92
N ILE A 503 -29.88 -14.29 9.60
CA ILE A 503 -29.10 -14.64 10.79
C ILE A 503 -29.91 -14.37 12.06
N ARG A 504 -30.02 -15.40 12.89
CA ARG A 504 -30.54 -15.32 14.26
C ARG A 504 -29.40 -14.92 15.19
N PHE A 505 -29.17 -13.62 15.33
CA PHE A 505 -28.14 -13.08 16.23
C PHE A 505 -28.46 -13.37 17.69
N GLY A 506 -27.47 -13.81 18.46
CA GLY A 506 -27.62 -14.26 19.84
C GLY A 506 -28.25 -15.65 19.99
N GLY A 507 -28.41 -16.40 18.89
CA GLY A 507 -29.08 -17.70 18.89
C GLY A 507 -28.49 -18.70 17.90
N GLU A 508 -29.05 -19.92 17.91
CA GLU A 508 -28.61 -21.01 17.05
C GLU A 508 -29.10 -20.83 15.60
N ASN A 509 -28.17 -21.04 14.67
CA ASN A 509 -28.35 -21.05 13.23
C ASN A 509 -27.91 -22.41 12.66
N THR A 510 -28.35 -22.72 11.45
CA THR A 510 -28.00 -23.98 10.75
C THR A 510 -27.36 -23.67 9.41
N VAL A 511 -26.15 -24.17 9.19
CA VAL A 511 -25.49 -24.23 7.88
C VAL A 511 -25.74 -25.61 7.30
N THR A 512 -26.26 -25.69 6.07
CA THR A 512 -26.46 -26.96 5.37
C THR A 512 -25.69 -26.94 4.06
N ILE A 513 -24.89 -27.98 3.80
CA ILE A 513 -24.04 -28.09 2.62
C ILE A 513 -24.46 -29.35 1.88
N HIS A 514 -24.87 -29.19 0.62
CA HIS A 514 -25.11 -30.31 -0.28
C HIS A 514 -23.84 -30.51 -1.11
N VAL A 515 -23.15 -31.62 -0.90
CA VAL A 515 -21.87 -31.95 -1.51
C VAL A 515 -22.09 -32.93 -2.65
N PHE A 516 -21.37 -32.73 -3.75
CA PHE A 516 -21.20 -33.75 -4.78
C PHE A 516 -19.71 -34.06 -4.92
N ASP A 517 -19.34 -35.31 -4.66
CA ASP A 517 -17.99 -35.83 -4.83
C ASP A 517 -17.96 -36.75 -6.06
N ARG A 518 -17.08 -36.43 -7.00
CA ARG A 518 -16.99 -37.15 -8.27
C ARG A 518 -16.08 -38.37 -8.15
N TRP A 519 -15.01 -38.26 -7.40
CA TRP A 519 -14.09 -39.32 -7.00
C TRP A 519 -13.05 -38.72 -6.04
N GLY A 520 -12.39 -39.58 -5.28
CA GLY A 520 -11.32 -39.14 -4.39
C GLY A 520 -11.86 -38.97 -2.99
N ASP A 521 -11.22 -38.13 -2.18
CA ASP A 521 -11.67 -37.96 -0.80
C ASP A 521 -12.81 -36.92 -0.76
N GLY A 522 -14.01 -37.30 -0.32
CA GLY A 522 -15.15 -36.39 -0.34
C GLY A 522 -15.44 -35.63 0.97
N GLY A 523 -16.22 -34.56 0.84
CA GLY A 523 -16.77 -33.79 1.97
C GLY A 523 -16.05 -32.47 2.22
N VAL A 524 -16.19 -31.92 3.45
CA VAL A 524 -15.50 -30.68 3.83
C VAL A 524 -14.11 -31.02 4.37
N THR A 525 -13.11 -30.99 3.48
CA THR A 525 -11.76 -31.51 3.74
C THR A 525 -10.81 -30.49 4.40
N GLY A 526 -11.15 -29.20 4.35
CA GLY A 526 -10.41 -28.14 5.04
C GLY A 526 -11.27 -27.32 6.02
N PRO A 527 -10.66 -26.43 6.81
CA PRO A 527 -11.35 -25.66 7.84
C PRO A 527 -12.38 -24.72 7.22
N LEU A 528 -13.60 -24.71 7.76
CA LEU A 528 -14.70 -23.84 7.31
C LEU A 528 -15.16 -22.96 8.47
N ARG A 529 -15.39 -21.67 8.21
CA ARG A 529 -15.62 -20.68 9.28
C ARG A 529 -16.70 -19.68 8.89
N LEU A 530 -17.46 -19.21 9.87
CA LEU A 530 -18.15 -17.93 9.76
C LEU A 530 -17.20 -16.83 10.22
N VAL A 531 -17.02 -15.78 9.44
CA VAL A 531 -16.18 -14.63 9.80
C VAL A 531 -16.95 -13.34 9.62
N THR A 532 -16.70 -12.37 10.50
CA THR A 532 -17.16 -11.00 10.26
C THR A 532 -16.30 -10.35 9.20
N GLU A 533 -16.91 -9.81 8.17
CA GLU A 533 -16.28 -8.83 7.31
C GLU A 533 -16.41 -7.46 7.97
N ASP A 534 -15.31 -6.97 8.54
CA ASP A 534 -15.13 -5.53 8.63
C ASP A 534 -14.91 -5.05 7.18
N GLN A 535 -15.96 -4.49 6.57
CA GLN A 535 -16.05 -3.96 5.19
C GLN A 535 -14.87 -4.28 4.26
N GLN A 536 -14.82 -5.52 3.75
CA GLN A 536 -13.70 -6.05 2.98
C GLN A 536 -13.68 -5.71 1.47
N ASP A 537 -14.59 -4.85 0.98
CA ASP A 537 -14.63 -4.46 -0.44
C ASP A 537 -13.76 -3.24 -0.78
N ARG A 538 -13.10 -2.61 0.19
CA ARG A 538 -12.17 -1.52 -0.10
C ARG A 538 -10.77 -2.11 -0.36
N VAL A 539 -10.30 -2.03 -1.61
CA VAL A 539 -8.86 -1.95 -1.85
C VAL A 539 -8.39 -0.65 -1.19
N GLU A 540 -8.09 -0.72 0.10
CA GLU A 540 -7.67 0.44 0.87
C GLU A 540 -6.33 0.92 0.33
N ALA A 541 -6.24 2.23 0.09
CA ALA A 541 -5.06 2.83 -0.47
C ALA A 541 -3.92 2.78 0.54
N THR A 542 -2.83 2.11 0.16
CA THR A 542 -1.59 2.09 0.93
C THR A 542 -0.62 3.19 0.46
N PRO A 543 0.17 3.77 1.38
CA PRO A 543 1.24 4.71 1.03
C PRO A 543 2.47 4.02 0.40
N TYR A 544 2.47 2.70 0.22
CA TYR A 544 3.61 1.94 -0.32
C TYR A 544 3.27 1.18 -1.60
N ILE A 545 4.30 0.85 -2.38
CA ILE A 545 4.18 -0.09 -3.50
C ILE A 545 3.70 -1.48 -3.05
N GLU A 546 3.07 -2.22 -3.96
CA GLU A 546 2.47 -3.51 -3.63
C GLU A 546 3.47 -4.59 -3.20
N LYS A 547 4.58 -4.70 -3.94
CA LYS A 547 5.67 -5.61 -3.62
C LYS A 547 6.78 -4.85 -2.92
N LEU A 548 6.52 -4.51 -1.65
CA LEU A 548 7.52 -3.85 -0.82
C LEU A 548 8.52 -4.89 -0.29
N ASN A 549 9.79 -4.73 -0.63
CA ASN A 549 10.84 -5.59 -0.10
C ASN A 549 11.15 -5.18 1.34
N PHE A 550 10.81 -6.04 2.30
CA PHE A 550 11.21 -5.86 3.69
C PHE A 550 12.70 -6.12 3.83
N TYR A 551 13.36 -5.21 4.54
CA TYR A 551 14.77 -5.34 4.89
C TYR A 551 14.79 -5.63 6.38
N ASP A 552 15.33 -6.78 6.77
CA ASP A 552 15.53 -7.05 8.18
C ASP A 552 16.70 -6.19 8.68
N VAL A 553 16.38 -5.08 9.34
CA VAL A 553 17.37 -4.17 9.91
C VAL A 553 18.23 -4.83 11.00
N ASP A 554 17.75 -5.92 11.61
CA ASP A 554 18.46 -6.69 12.63
C ASP A 554 19.25 -7.86 12.02
N ALA A 555 18.75 -8.49 10.94
CA ALA A 555 19.47 -9.48 10.15
C ALA A 555 20.14 -8.84 8.94
N PHE A 556 21.30 -8.25 9.18
CA PHE A 556 22.16 -7.66 8.15
C PHE A 556 22.66 -8.72 7.14
N HIS A 557 21.81 -9.17 6.20
CA HIS A 557 22.15 -9.87 4.96
C HIS A 557 20.99 -9.78 3.97
N ASN A 558 21.18 -9.00 2.92
CA ASN A 558 20.93 -9.43 1.54
C ASN A 558 22.11 -8.87 0.76
N TRP A 559 23.12 -9.72 0.54
CA TRP A 559 24.21 -9.45 -0.38
C TRP A 559 23.68 -9.40 -1.81
#